data_AF-K1TYL4-F1
#
_entry.id   AF-K1TYL4-F1
#
_cell.length_a   1.000
_cell.length_b   1.000
_cell.length_c   1.000
_cell.angle_alpha   90.00
_cell.angle_beta   90.00
_cell.angle_gamma   90.00
#
_symmetry.space_group_name_H-M   'P 1'
#
loop_
_entity.id
_entity.type
_entity.pdbx_description
1 polymer ?
#
loop_
_entity_poly.entity_id
_entity_poly.type
_entity_poly.pdbx_seq_one_letter_code
_entity_poly.pdbx_strand_id
1 'polypeptide(L)'
;QSVAVTDTDFSSALFSSCEIKQTELKNVTLARSVFFGTKLAGLDFTSCNIEGLTVSDTGAELKGAKVDVWQAAMFAKLLGLIIE
;
A
#
# COMPACT_ATOMS: atom_id res chain seq x y z
N GLN A 1 -13.46 -7.11 -14.83
CA GLN A 1 -14.52 -6.64 -13.91
C GLN A 1 -13.80 -5.82 -12.85
N SER A 2 -14.17 -4.56 -12.68
CA SER A 2 -13.53 -3.71 -11.67
C SER A 2 -14.10 -4.01 -10.28
N VAL A 3 -13.24 -3.92 -9.28
CA VAL A 3 -13.60 -4.07 -7.86
C VAL A 3 -13.41 -2.72 -7.20
N ALA A 4 -14.37 -2.28 -6.40
CA ALA A 4 -14.25 -1.07 -5.60
C ALA A 4 -14.35 -1.45 -4.12
N VAL A 5 -13.39 -0.99 -3.32
CA VAL A 5 -13.39 -1.11 -1.86
C VAL A 5 -13.45 0.29 -1.30
N THR A 6 -14.50 0.58 -0.53
CA THR A 6 -14.77 1.91 -0.01
C THR A 6 -15.12 1.86 1.46
N ASP A 7 -14.51 2.73 2.27
CA ASP A 7 -14.85 2.92 3.69
C ASP A 7 -14.75 1.62 4.52
N THR A 8 -13.72 0.82 4.23
CA THR A 8 -13.47 -0.49 4.84
C THR A 8 -12.21 -0.49 5.68
N ASP A 9 -12.19 -1.30 6.75
CA ASP A 9 -10.99 -1.56 7.55
C ASP A 9 -10.40 -2.94 7.25
N PHE A 10 -9.15 -2.93 6.76
CA PHE A 10 -8.29 -4.08 6.52
C PHE A 10 -6.99 -3.97 7.34
N SER A 11 -7.04 -3.34 8.51
CA SER A 11 -5.92 -3.28 9.44
C SER A 11 -5.37 -4.67 9.73
N SER A 12 -4.04 -4.81 9.71
CA SER A 12 -3.33 -6.07 9.94
C SER A 12 -3.69 -7.22 8.99
N ALA A 13 -4.33 -6.93 7.84
CA ALA A 13 -4.64 -7.94 6.84
C ALA A 13 -3.38 -8.46 6.13
N LEU A 14 -3.44 -9.73 5.70
CA LEU A 14 -2.35 -10.40 4.98
C LEU A 14 -2.73 -10.55 3.50
N PHE A 15 -2.01 -9.84 2.63
CA PHE A 15 -2.13 -9.91 1.17
C PHE A 15 -0.81 -10.41 0.58
N SER A 16 -0.44 -11.66 0.88
CA SER A 16 0.81 -12.25 0.40
C SER A 16 0.63 -12.92 -0.97
N SER A 17 1.50 -12.59 -1.93
CA SER A 17 1.52 -13.14 -3.29
C SER A 17 0.17 -13.02 -4.02
N CYS A 18 -0.57 -11.95 -3.75
CA CYS A 18 -1.85 -11.67 -4.38
C CYS A 18 -1.65 -10.98 -5.74
N GLU A 19 -2.63 -11.16 -6.62
CA GLU A 19 -2.73 -10.38 -7.86
C GLU A 19 -3.93 -9.45 -7.76
N ILE A 20 -3.68 -8.16 -7.54
CA ILE A 20 -4.73 -7.14 -7.45
C ILE A 20 -4.84 -6.46 -8.82
N LYS A 21 -5.98 -6.66 -9.49
CA LYS A 21 -6.27 -6.12 -10.83
C LYS A 21 -7.52 -5.27 -10.79
N GLN A 22 -7.50 -4.14 -11.50
CA GLN A 22 -8.67 -3.26 -11.69
C GLN A 22 -9.40 -2.94 -10.36
N THR A 23 -8.65 -2.68 -9.30
CA THR A 23 -9.21 -2.42 -7.96
C THR A 23 -9.05 -0.94 -7.62
N GLU A 24 -10.14 -0.32 -7.18
CA GLU A 24 -10.16 1.04 -6.64
C GLU A 24 -10.27 0.97 -5.11
N LEU A 25 -9.44 1.76 -4.43
CA LEU A 25 -9.44 1.90 -2.98
C LEU A 25 -9.83 3.34 -2.63
N LYS A 26 -10.82 3.51 -1.75
CA LYS A 26 -11.23 4.82 -1.26
C LYS A 26 -11.52 4.78 0.23
N ASN A 27 -10.87 5.65 1.00
CA ASN A 27 -11.05 5.71 2.46
C ASN A 27 -10.86 4.35 3.16
N VAL A 28 -9.92 3.53 2.66
CA VAL A 28 -9.66 2.20 3.22
C VAL A 28 -8.55 2.30 4.26
N THR A 29 -8.70 1.61 5.39
CA THR A 29 -7.62 1.46 6.36
C THR A 29 -6.85 0.17 6.07
N LEU A 30 -5.56 0.31 5.78
CA LEU A 30 -4.60 -0.76 5.51
C LEU A 30 -3.45 -0.71 6.52
N ALA A 31 -3.67 -0.12 7.70
CA ALA A 31 -2.65 0.04 8.71
C ALA A 31 -2.09 -1.33 9.14
N ARG A 32 -0.76 -1.47 9.17
CA ARG A 32 -0.04 -2.70 9.53
C ARG A 32 -0.36 -3.91 8.64
N SER A 33 -0.94 -3.70 7.47
CA SER A 33 -1.16 -4.78 6.50
C SER A 33 0.15 -5.21 5.84
N VAL A 34 0.18 -6.44 5.34
CA VAL A 34 1.36 -7.05 4.72
C VAL A 34 1.07 -7.33 3.25
N PHE A 35 1.92 -6.82 2.36
CA PHE A 35 1.79 -6.98 0.90
C PHE A 35 2.95 -7.73 0.26
N PHE A 36 3.59 -8.65 0.99
CA PHE A 36 4.75 -9.37 0.51
C PHE A 36 4.49 -10.10 -0.83
N GLY A 37 5.26 -9.77 -1.86
CA GLY A 37 5.14 -10.37 -3.19
C GLY A 37 3.88 -9.96 -3.98
N THR A 38 3.12 -8.97 -3.51
CA THR A 38 1.91 -8.47 -4.16
C THR A 38 2.20 -7.20 -4.96
N LYS A 39 1.87 -7.17 -6.25
CA LYS A 39 2.08 -5.98 -7.09
C LYS A 39 1.05 -4.90 -6.75
N LEU A 40 1.51 -3.73 -6.32
CA LEU A 40 0.66 -2.57 -5.99
C LEU A 40 0.64 -1.51 -7.10
N ALA A 41 1.25 -1.82 -8.25
CA ALA A 41 1.30 -0.93 -9.40
C ALA A 41 -0.12 -0.52 -9.86
N GLY A 42 -0.35 0.78 -10.00
CA GLY A 42 -1.62 1.35 -10.43
C GLY A 42 -2.67 1.52 -9.32
N LEU A 43 -2.42 1.07 -8.09
CA LEU A 43 -3.29 1.39 -6.95
C LEU A 43 -3.03 2.82 -6.47
N ASP A 44 -4.10 3.50 -6.07
CA ASP A 44 -4.07 4.83 -5.48
C ASP A 44 -4.34 4.76 -3.98
N PHE A 45 -3.32 5.03 -3.17
CA PHE A 45 -3.40 5.02 -1.71
C PHE A 45 -3.63 6.41 -1.13
N THR A 46 -3.74 7.48 -1.93
CA THR A 46 -3.78 8.88 -1.43
C THR A 46 -4.95 9.20 -0.51
N SER A 47 -6.02 8.40 -0.53
CA SER A 47 -7.16 8.51 0.39
C SER A 47 -7.19 7.44 1.49
N CYS A 48 -6.19 6.56 1.52
CA CYS A 48 -6.14 5.40 2.41
C CYS A 48 -5.18 5.63 3.58
N ASN A 49 -5.46 5.01 4.72
CA ASN A 49 -4.49 4.93 5.81
C ASN A 49 -3.59 3.72 5.61
N ILE A 50 -2.30 3.93 5.37
CA ILE A 50 -1.31 2.87 5.12
C ILE A 50 -0.22 2.82 6.19
N GLU A 51 -0.51 3.32 7.40
CA GLU A 51 0.47 3.39 8.48
C GLU A 51 1.03 2.01 8.87
N GLY A 52 2.35 1.87 8.85
CA GLY A 52 3.02 0.62 9.20
C GLY A 52 2.80 -0.52 8.19
N LEU A 53 2.34 -0.22 6.97
CA LEU A 53 2.27 -1.18 5.87
C LEU A 53 3.65 -1.78 5.60
N THR A 54 3.70 -3.10 5.45
CA THR A 54 4.94 -3.84 5.20
C THR A 54 4.98 -4.42 3.78
N VAL A 55 6.10 -4.22 3.11
CA VAL A 55 6.45 -4.83 1.81
C VAL A 55 7.78 -5.60 1.94
N SER A 56 8.23 -6.25 0.86
CA SER A 56 9.58 -6.85 0.85
C SER A 56 10.68 -5.80 1.01
N ASP A 57 11.86 -6.24 1.44
CA ASP A 57 13.05 -5.39 1.61
C ASP A 57 13.49 -4.68 0.31
N THR A 58 13.05 -5.18 -0.84
CA THR A 58 13.34 -4.58 -2.15
C THR A 58 12.44 -3.40 -2.50
N GLY A 59 11.29 -3.26 -1.83
CA GLY A 59 10.25 -2.29 -2.19
C GLY A 59 9.64 -2.50 -3.58
N ALA A 60 9.90 -3.63 -4.25
CA ALA A 60 9.47 -3.88 -5.62
C ALA A 60 7.94 -3.81 -5.78
N GLU A 61 7.19 -4.17 -4.74
CA GLU A 61 5.73 -4.10 -4.68
C GLU A 61 5.20 -2.68 -4.89
N LEU A 62 5.92 -1.66 -4.42
CA LEU A 62 5.52 -0.25 -4.45
C LEU A 62 5.71 0.40 -5.83
N LYS A 63 6.41 -0.26 -6.76
CA LYS A 63 6.73 0.32 -8.06
C LYS A 63 5.44 0.63 -8.84
N GLY A 64 5.18 1.92 -9.06
CA GLY A 64 4.00 2.40 -9.79
C GLY A 64 2.74 2.52 -8.93
N ALA A 65 2.82 2.33 -7.61
CA ALA A 65 1.76 2.73 -6.69
C ALA A 65 1.71 4.27 -6.59
N LYS A 66 0.52 4.82 -6.43
CA LYS A 66 0.31 6.26 -6.21
C LYS A 66 0.10 6.53 -4.73
N VAL A 67 0.87 7.47 -4.20
CA VAL A 67 0.91 7.84 -2.79
C VAL A 67 1.02 9.36 -2.66
N ASP A 68 0.65 9.90 -1.50
CA ASP A 68 0.92 11.30 -1.18
C ASP A 68 2.37 11.51 -0.65
N VAL A 69 2.71 12.76 -0.32
CA VAL A 69 4.05 13.13 0.15
C VAL A 69 4.39 12.51 1.51
N TRP A 70 3.43 12.42 2.43
CA TRP A 70 3.65 11.83 3.74
C TRP A 70 3.84 10.32 3.65
N GLN A 71 2.99 9.66 2.86
CA GLN A 71 3.09 8.25 2.52
C GLN A 71 4.41 7.92 1.82
N ALA A 72 4.84 8.76 0.88
CA ALA A 72 6.14 8.60 0.23
C ALA A 72 7.29 8.70 1.25
N ALA A 73 7.23 9.63 2.21
CA ALA A 73 8.21 9.73 3.29
C ALA A 73 8.21 8.48 4.19
N MET A 74 7.03 7.93 4.50
CA MET A 74 6.93 6.68 5.25
C MET A 74 7.62 5.52 4.53
N PHE A 75 7.41 5.37 3.22
CA PHE A 75 8.09 4.34 2.44
C PHE A 75 9.58 4.60 2.28
N ALA A 76 10.02 5.85 2.11
CA ALA A 76 11.44 6.18 2.10
C ALA A 76 12.11 5.75 3.42
N LYS A 77 11.48 6.03 4.57
CA LYS A 77 11.97 5.57 5.87
C LYS A 77 11.98 4.04 5.99
N LEU A 78 10.94 3.37 5.50
CA LEU A 78 10.87 1.90 5.45
C LEU A 78 12.01 1.31 4.63
N LEU A 79 12.39 1.95 3.53
CA LEU A 79 13.50 1.56 2.65
C LEU A 79 14.88 2.00 3.16
N GLY A 80 14.96 2.49 4.40
CA GLY A 80 16.22 2.81 5.08
C GLY A 80 16.74 4.23 4.83
N LEU A 81 15.94 5.13 4.25
CA LEU A 81 16.32 6.54 4.12
C LEU A 81 16.08 7.27 5.45
N ILE A 82 16.97 8.22 5.74
CA ILE A 82 16.83 9.17 6.83
C ILE A 82 16.17 10.43 6.26
N ILE A 83 15.08 10.88 6.87
CA ILE A 83 14.30 12.05 6.44
C ILE A 83 14.34 13.08 7.58
N GLU A 84 14.66 14.33 7.25
CA GLU A 84 14.72 15.49 8.16
C GLU A 84 13.62 16.52 7.84
#